data_AF-A0A7C9CNI5-F1
#
_entry.id   AF-A0A7C9CNI5-F1
#
_cell.length_a   1.000
_cell.length_b   1.000
_cell.length_c   1.000
_cell.angle_alpha   90.00
_cell.angle_beta   90.00
_cell.angle_gamma   90.00
#
_symmetry.space_group_name_H-M   'P 1'
#
loop_
_entity.id
_entity.type
_entity.pdbx_description
1 polymer ?
#
loop_
_entity_poly.entity_id
_entity_poly.type
_entity_poly.pdbx_seq_one_letter_code
_entity_poly.pdbx_strand_id
1 'polypeptide(L)'
;PVAEEPRRPSRTHSLPRYLQDYVCCTSHTQDQFFCFSTITNLCVPAAVVPTAQEQVQAQDQMLSEPQTYEEANQHPGWQLAMQKEIQALIDNDTWEIVSLP
;
A
#
# COMPACT_ATOMS: atom_id res chain seq x y z
N PRO A 1 -46.90 13.70 -24.62
CA PRO A 1 -46.05 12.49 -24.71
C PRO A 1 -44.68 12.75 -24.07
N VAL A 2 -44.47 12.23 -22.85
CA VAL A 2 -43.20 12.35 -22.13
C VAL A 2 -42.30 11.20 -22.60
N ALA A 3 -41.14 11.52 -23.16
CA ALA A 3 -40.18 10.54 -23.62
C ALA A 3 -39.54 9.83 -22.41
N GLU A 4 -39.67 8.51 -22.35
CA GLU A 4 -39.02 7.66 -21.33
C GLU A 4 -37.54 7.50 -21.70
N GLU A 5 -36.63 7.97 -20.83
CA GLU A 5 -35.19 7.74 -21.02
C GLU A 5 -34.83 6.25 -20.82
N PRO A 6 -33.89 5.71 -21.61
CA PRO A 6 -33.47 4.31 -21.47
C PRO A 6 -32.76 4.10 -20.14
N ARG A 7 -33.38 3.31 -19.25
CA ARG A 7 -32.76 2.88 -17.97
C ARG A 7 -31.48 2.10 -18.26
N ARG A 8 -30.37 2.53 -17.64
CA ARG A 8 -29.08 1.82 -17.69
C ARG A 8 -29.25 0.40 -17.13
N PRO A 9 -28.76 -0.65 -17.83
CA PRO A 9 -28.89 -2.01 -17.35
C PRO A 9 -28.07 -2.20 -16.07
N SER A 10 -28.68 -2.79 -15.04
CA SER A 10 -27.97 -3.24 -13.85
C SER A 10 -26.99 -4.33 -14.23
N ARG A 11 -25.69 -4.03 -14.14
CA ARG A 11 -24.62 -4.98 -14.44
C ARG A 11 -24.38 -5.86 -13.22
N THR A 12 -24.56 -7.17 -13.36
CA THR A 12 -24.19 -8.13 -12.30
C THR A 12 -22.68 -8.10 -12.12
N HIS A 13 -22.20 -7.63 -10.96
CA HIS A 13 -20.78 -7.59 -10.66
C HIS A 13 -20.36 -8.95 -10.08
N SER A 14 -19.72 -9.79 -10.88
CA SER A 14 -19.10 -11.03 -10.39
C SER A 14 -17.69 -10.74 -9.87
N LEU A 15 -17.30 -11.39 -8.77
CA LEU A 15 -15.93 -11.27 -8.27
C LEU A 15 -14.94 -11.74 -9.36
N PRO A 16 -13.92 -10.94 -9.70
CA PRO A 16 -12.89 -11.35 -10.63
C PRO A 16 -12.20 -12.65 -10.19
N ARG A 17 -11.97 -13.59 -11.13
CA ARG A 17 -11.36 -14.90 -10.83
C ARG A 17 -10.01 -14.81 -10.11
N TYR A 18 -9.21 -13.79 -10.40
CA TYR A 18 -7.89 -13.62 -9.79
C TYR A 18 -7.94 -13.28 -8.30
N LEU A 19 -9.12 -12.95 -7.75
CA LEU A 19 -9.32 -12.63 -6.34
C LEU A 19 -9.82 -13.82 -5.51
N GLN A 20 -9.94 -15.03 -6.08
CA GLN A 20 -10.43 -16.19 -5.33
C GLN A 20 -9.47 -16.64 -4.23
N ASP A 21 -8.17 -16.47 -4.46
CA ASP A 21 -7.12 -16.80 -3.48
C ASP A 21 -6.74 -15.59 -2.60
N TYR A 22 -7.45 -14.47 -2.76
CA TYR A 22 -7.18 -13.26 -1.97
C TYR A 22 -7.72 -13.44 -0.55
N VAL A 23 -6.83 -13.75 0.38
CA VAL A 23 -7.15 -13.81 1.81
C VAL A 23 -7.17 -12.38 2.37
N CYS A 24 -8.36 -11.79 2.45
CA CYS A 24 -8.56 -10.57 3.22
C CYS A 24 -8.83 -10.95 4.68
N CYS A 25 -7.96 -10.54 5.61
CA CYS A 25 -8.32 -10.49 7.03
C CYS A 25 -9.43 -9.45 7.23
N THR A 26 -10.67 -9.76 6.84
CA THR A 26 -11.80 -8.95 7.29
C THR A 26 -12.03 -9.29 8.75
N SER A 27 -12.09 -8.26 9.60
CA SER A 27 -12.22 -8.32 11.06
C SER A 27 -13.54 -8.94 11.55
N HIS A 28 -14.25 -9.68 10.69
CA HIS A 28 -15.58 -10.20 10.97
C HIS A 28 -15.66 -11.71 11.14
N THR A 29 -14.57 -12.47 10.96
CA THR A 29 -14.58 -13.91 11.24
C THR A 29 -13.33 -14.36 12.00
N GLN A 30 -13.59 -14.76 13.26
CA GLN A 30 -12.76 -15.49 14.23
C GLN A 30 -11.91 -14.67 15.23
N ASP A 31 -12.33 -14.84 16.49
CA ASP A 31 -11.96 -14.24 17.78
C ASP A 31 -10.48 -14.31 18.21
N GLN A 32 -9.51 -14.64 17.34
CA GLN A 32 -8.13 -14.86 17.79
C GLN A 32 -7.02 -14.17 16.97
N PHE A 33 -7.35 -13.56 15.83
CA PHE A 33 -6.36 -12.91 14.98
C PHE A 33 -6.85 -11.52 14.58
N PHE A 34 -6.30 -10.48 15.21
CA PHE A 34 -6.47 -9.11 14.79
C PHE A 34 -5.36 -8.78 13.78
N CYS A 35 -5.69 -8.70 12.49
CA CYS A 35 -4.78 -8.16 11.49
C CYS A 35 -4.82 -6.62 11.59
N PHE A 36 -3.96 -6.05 12.44
CA PHE A 36 -3.67 -4.62 12.40
C PHE A 36 -2.59 -4.37 11.35
N SER A 37 -2.99 -3.63 10.31
CA SER A 37 -2.14 -3.01 9.29
C SER A 37 -1.79 -3.85 8.06
N THR A 38 -2.27 -3.36 6.91
CA THR A 38 -2.10 -3.88 5.55
C THR A 38 -0.66 -3.75 5.01
N ILE A 39 0.24 -3.07 5.73
CA ILE A 39 1.57 -2.73 5.20
C ILE A 39 2.50 -3.95 5.12
N THR A 40 2.29 -4.99 5.93
CA THR A 40 3.27 -6.09 6.01
C THR A 40 2.70 -7.51 5.82
N ASN A 41 1.39 -7.68 5.56
CA ASN A 41 0.74 -9.00 5.42
C ASN A 41 1.17 -10.02 6.49
N LEU A 42 1.52 -9.55 7.68
CA LEU A 42 2.00 -10.38 8.78
C LEU A 42 0.83 -10.65 9.71
N CYS A 43 0.32 -11.88 9.68
CA CYS A 43 -0.70 -12.34 10.60
C CYS A 43 -0.02 -12.75 11.90
N VAL A 44 0.03 -11.84 12.89
CA VAL A 44 0.66 -12.09 14.19
C VAL A 44 -0.40 -12.62 15.17
N PRO A 45 -0.15 -13.74 15.87
CA PRO A 45 -1.08 -14.24 16.89
C PRO A 45 -1.22 -13.24 18.04
N ALA A 46 -2.46 -13.08 18.55
CA ALA A 46 -2.82 -12.12 19.61
C ALA A 46 -1.93 -12.21 20.88
N ALA A 47 -1.34 -13.37 21.16
CA ALA A 47 -0.45 -13.59 22.29
C ALA A 47 0.94 -12.93 22.17
N VAL A 48 1.36 -12.56 20.95
CA VAL A 48 2.68 -11.94 20.66
C VAL A 48 2.56 -10.42 20.49
N VAL A 49 1.32 -9.92 20.52
CA VAL A 49 0.95 -8.54 20.22
C VAL A 49 1.54 -7.51 21.19
N PRO A 50 1.62 -7.70 22.53
CA PRO A 50 2.11 -6.62 23.40
C PRO A 50 3.57 -6.25 23.13
N THR A 51 4.45 -7.24 22.95
CA THR A 51 5.88 -7.01 22.71
C THR A 51 6.18 -6.63 21.27
N ALA A 52 5.47 -7.20 20.29
CA ALA A 52 5.68 -6.87 18.89
C ALA A 52 5.08 -5.49 18.53
N GLN A 53 3.94 -5.10 19.11
CA GLN A 53 3.35 -3.78 18.84
C GLN A 53 4.20 -2.65 19.39
N GLU A 54 4.72 -2.72 20.62
CA GLU A 54 5.55 -1.65 21.16
C GLU A 54 6.83 -1.44 20.33
N GLN A 55 7.47 -2.51 19.87
CA GLN A 55 8.68 -2.41 19.06
C GLN A 55 8.41 -1.91 17.64
N VAL A 56 7.31 -2.34 17.00
CA VAL A 56 6.95 -1.90 15.65
C VAL A 56 6.40 -0.46 15.67
N GLN A 57 5.55 -0.11 16.65
CA GLN A 57 5.01 1.24 16.79
C GLN A 57 6.06 2.27 17.22
N ALA A 58 7.06 1.88 18.01
CA ALA A 58 8.16 2.78 18.37
C ALA A 58 9.06 3.12 17.18
N GLN A 59 9.21 2.21 16.21
CA GLN A 59 9.96 2.48 14.99
C GLN A 59 9.15 3.31 13.99
N ASP A 60 7.84 3.06 13.89
CA ASP A 60 6.94 3.76 12.95
C ASP A 60 6.67 5.22 13.39
N GLN A 61 6.68 5.50 14.69
CA GLN A 61 6.58 6.87 15.21
C GLN A 61 7.81 7.74 14.91
N MET A 62 8.94 7.17 14.50
CA MET A 62 10.19 7.91 14.26
C MET A 62 10.35 8.39 12.82
N LEU A 63 9.55 7.89 11.87
CA LEU A 63 9.64 8.21 10.45
C LEU A 63 8.35 8.87 9.96
N SER A 64 8.18 10.15 10.28
CA SER A 64 7.12 10.95 9.65
C SER A 64 7.38 11.05 8.15
N GLU A 65 6.32 10.92 7.35
CA GLU A 65 6.39 11.12 5.91
C GLU A 65 6.81 12.57 5.62
N PRO A 66 7.90 12.80 4.88
CA PRO A 66 8.36 14.14 4.54
C PRO A 66 7.34 14.81 3.61
N GLN A 67 7.05 16.08 3.86
CA GLN A 67 6.11 16.86 3.03
C GLN A 67 6.82 17.63 1.92
N THR A 68 8.15 17.73 2.00
CA THR A 68 8.99 18.42 1.03
C THR A 68 10.18 17.56 0.60
N TYR A 69 10.73 17.87 -0.57
CA TYR A 69 11.95 17.23 -1.05
C TYR A 69 13.11 17.50 -0.08
N GLU A 70 13.22 18.72 0.44
CA GLU A 70 14.29 19.12 1.36
C GLU A 70 14.28 18.26 2.63
N GLU A 71 13.10 17.98 3.19
CA GLU A 71 12.92 17.08 4.33
C GLU A 71 13.30 15.64 3.99
N ALA A 72 12.81 15.12 2.86
CA ALA A 72 13.10 13.76 2.41
C ALA A 72 14.61 13.57 2.17
N ASN A 73 15.26 14.55 1.56
CA ASN A 73 16.67 14.52 1.20
C ASN A 73 17.61 14.60 2.41
N GLN A 74 17.14 14.93 3.63
CA GLN A 74 17.98 14.80 4.83
C GLN A 74 18.07 13.36 5.35
N HIS A 75 17.18 12.47 4.91
CA HIS A 75 17.09 11.14 5.47
C HIS A 75 17.81 10.10 4.58
N PRO A 76 18.83 9.39 5.09
CA PRO A 76 19.63 8.47 4.27
C PRO A 76 18.81 7.30 3.71
N GLY A 77 17.75 6.86 4.41
CA GLY A 77 16.87 5.81 3.92
C GLY A 77 16.08 6.23 2.67
N TRP A 78 15.62 7.49 2.64
CA TRP A 78 14.88 8.02 1.49
C TRP A 78 15.81 8.24 0.30
N GLN A 79 17.02 8.75 0.54
CA GLN A 79 18.08 8.85 -0.49
C GLN A 79 18.39 7.48 -1.13
N LEU A 80 18.61 6.46 -0.29
CA LEU A 80 18.91 5.11 -0.78
C LEU A 80 17.75 4.51 -1.59
N ALA A 81 16.52 4.70 -1.12
CA ALA A 81 15.34 4.23 -1.85
C ALA A 81 15.22 4.93 -3.21
N MET A 82 15.39 6.25 -3.25
CA MET A 82 15.35 7.01 -4.50
C MET A 82 16.47 6.60 -5.47
N GLN A 83 17.67 6.33 -4.97
CA GLN A 83 18.77 5.84 -5.80
C GLN A 83 18.46 4.49 -6.44
N LYS A 84 17.85 3.57 -5.69
CA LYS A 84 17.41 2.26 -6.19
C LYS A 84 16.33 2.40 -7.26
N GLU A 85 15.37 3.29 -7.04
CA GLU A 85 14.32 3.57 -8.02
C GLU A 85 14.93 4.08 -9.32
N ILE A 86 15.80 5.10 -9.25
CA ILE A 86 16.50 5.63 -10.44
C ILE A 86 17.27 4.52 -11.17
N GLN A 87 17.97 3.65 -10.44
CA GLN A 87 18.67 2.52 -11.06
C GLN A 87 17.70 1.57 -11.76
N ALA A 88 16.56 1.25 -11.15
CA ALA A 88 15.55 0.39 -11.76
C ALA A 88 14.93 1.02 -13.02
N LEU A 89 14.76 2.34 -13.05
CA LEU A 89 14.27 3.06 -14.23
C LEU A 89 15.26 2.96 -15.40
N ILE A 90 16.56 3.09 -15.11
CA ILE A 90 17.65 2.92 -16.07
C ILE A 90 17.71 1.46 -16.55
N ASP A 91 17.71 0.50 -15.64
CA ASP A 91 17.84 -0.93 -15.97
C ASP A 91 16.68 -1.45 -16.82
N ASN A 92 15.49 -0.88 -16.65
CA ASN A 92 14.31 -1.25 -17.42
C ASN A 92 14.21 -0.49 -18.77
N ASP A 93 15.15 0.41 -19.08
CA ASP A 93 15.11 1.30 -20.26
C ASP A 93 13.75 2.01 -20.41
N THR A 94 13.10 2.33 -19.29
CA THR A 94 11.73 2.89 -19.29
C THR A 94 11.72 4.41 -19.29
N TRP A 95 12.83 5.05 -18.90
CA TRP A 95 12.95 6.49 -18.71
C TRP A 95 14.27 6.98 -19.30
N GLU A 96 14.26 8.17 -19.90
CA GLU A 96 15.45 8.84 -20.43
C GLU A 96 15.53 10.26 -19.86
N ILE A 97 16.71 10.67 -19.42
CA ILE A 97 16.94 12.05 -18.97
C ILE A 97 17.15 12.93 -20.19
N VAL A 98 16.21 13.83 -20.44
CA VAL A 98 16.28 14.80 -21.53
C VAL A 98 16.77 16.16 -21.03
N SER A 99 17.50 16.87 -21.87
CA SER A 99 17.87 18.27 -21.62
C SER A 99 16.63 19.15 -21.69
N LEU A 100 16.59 20.19 -20.85
CA LEU A 100 15.56 21.21 -20.92
C LEU A 100 15.66 22.02 -22.23
N PRO A 101 14.54 22.50 -22.80
CA PRO A 101 14.50 23.29 -24.04
C PRO A 101 15.21 24.64 -23.95
#